data_AF-A9U4Q6-F1
#
_entry.id   AF-A9U4Q6-F1
#
_cell.length_a   1.000
_cell.length_b   1.000
_cell.length_c   1.000
_cell.angle_alpha   90.00
_cell.angle_beta   90.00
_cell.angle_gamma   90.00
#
_symmetry.space_group_name_H-M   'P 1'
#
loop_
_entity.id
_entity.type
_entity.pdbx_description
1 polymer ?
#
loop_
_entity_poly.entity_id
_entity_poly.type
_entity_poly.pdbx_seq_one_letter_code
_entity_poly.pdbx_strand_id
1 'polypeptide(L)'
;MLAATAGLAYFLSNLLRLEAYFGCFFPLPVVISSMRWGAAAGRKTMVATAMLLLILSGPLKAASYLLMHGFVGLAMGAFWKWNFNWGLSIVGCTVVRCLGALGFVLLTSWLLRDNILALITMNAHASLSYMLAAVGINLVPTMPMIYVVFASLLVVNCGSFVFLLHVLYAIFLRRLGIRGSITVPGWVERAI
;
A
#
# COMPACT_ATOMS: atom_id res chain seq x y z
N MET A 1 4.42 5.19 21.45
CA MET A 1 3.39 4.13 21.55
C MET A 1 2.87 3.66 20.20
N LEU A 2 2.32 4.54 19.34
CA LEU A 2 1.78 4.16 18.01
C LEU A 2 2.78 3.42 17.08
N ALA A 3 4.06 3.77 17.16
CA ALA A 3 5.10 3.09 16.38
C ALA A 3 5.34 1.64 16.83
N ALA A 4 5.25 1.37 18.14
CA ALA A 4 5.41 0.05 18.72
C ALA A 4 4.18 -0.84 18.44
N THR A 5 2.97 -0.27 18.47
CA THR A 5 1.76 -1.01 18.07
C THR A 5 1.78 -1.37 16.59
N ALA A 6 2.27 -0.47 15.72
CA ALA A 6 2.43 -0.77 14.30
C ALA A 6 3.47 -1.88 14.06
N GLY A 7 4.61 -1.81 14.76
CA GLY A 7 5.68 -2.82 14.67
C GLY A 7 5.23 -4.18 15.17
N LEU A 8 4.54 -4.23 16.32
CA LEU A 8 3.99 -5.47 16.87
C LEU A 8 2.90 -6.07 15.98
N ALA A 9 1.98 -5.25 15.48
CA ALA A 9 0.93 -5.72 14.57
C ALA A 9 1.52 -6.31 13.29
N TYR A 10 2.55 -5.68 12.72
CA TYR A 10 3.23 -6.18 11.54
C TYR A 10 3.98 -7.49 11.83
N PHE A 11 4.71 -7.55 12.95
CA PHE A 11 5.42 -8.77 13.36
C PHE A 11 4.45 -9.95 13.59
N LEU A 12 3.35 -9.70 14.31
CA LEU A 12 2.33 -10.72 14.60
C LEU A 12 1.61 -11.18 13.34
N SER A 13 1.26 -10.24 12.44
CA SER A 13 0.64 -10.57 11.16
C SER A 13 1.57 -11.38 10.26
N ASN A 14 2.87 -11.09 10.28
CA ASN A 14 3.86 -11.87 9.57
C ASN A 14 4.00 -13.29 10.16
N LEU A 15 3.90 -13.45 11.49
CA LEU A 15 3.93 -14.77 12.13
C LEU A 15 2.68 -15.60 11.80
N LEU A 16 1.50 -14.98 11.73
CA LEU A 16 0.22 -15.64 11.50
C LEU A 16 -0.16 -15.74 10.01
N ARG A 17 0.68 -15.25 9.08
CA ARG A 17 0.38 -15.12 7.64
C ARG A 17 -0.90 -14.31 7.33
N LEU A 18 -1.24 -13.35 8.18
CA LEU A 18 -2.45 -12.52 8.03
C LEU A 18 -2.18 -11.19 7.33
N GLU A 19 -1.03 -11.03 6.67
CA GLU A 19 -0.62 -9.77 6.03
C GLU A 19 -1.63 -9.27 4.99
N ALA A 20 -2.28 -10.20 4.27
CA ALA A 20 -3.33 -9.87 3.30
C ALA A 20 -4.59 -9.26 3.96
N TYR A 21 -4.88 -9.61 5.21
CA TYR A 21 -6.08 -9.16 5.94
C TYR A 21 -5.80 -7.94 6.81
N PHE A 22 -4.63 -7.87 7.46
CA PHE A 22 -4.21 -6.74 8.29
C PHE A 22 -3.46 -5.64 7.54
N GLY A 23 -3.24 -5.81 6.23
CA GLY A 23 -2.63 -4.79 5.36
C GLY A 23 -3.23 -3.40 5.53
N CYS A 24 -4.54 -3.33 5.77
CA CYS A 24 -5.27 -2.09 6.00
C CYS A 24 -4.97 -1.42 7.35
N PHE A 25 -4.45 -2.14 8.34
CA PHE A 25 -4.19 -1.63 9.68
C PHE A 25 -2.77 -1.07 9.84
N PHE A 26 -1.81 -1.51 9.00
CA PHE A 26 -0.41 -1.08 9.11
C PHE A 26 -0.15 0.42 8.85
N PRO A 27 -0.82 1.07 7.88
CA PRO A 27 -0.68 2.51 7.67
C PRO A 27 -1.41 3.36 8.73
N LEU A 28 -2.38 2.77 9.44
CA LEU A 28 -3.32 3.48 10.31
C LEU A 28 -2.62 4.24 11.46
N PRO A 29 -1.65 3.65 12.20
CA PRO A 29 -0.92 4.38 13.25
C PRO A 29 -0.10 5.57 12.72
N VAL A 30 0.42 5.49 11.49
CA VAL A 30 1.18 6.56 10.83
C VAL A 30 0.25 7.69 10.36
N VAL A 31 -0.96 7.34 9.90
CA VAL A 31 -1.99 8.32 9.54
C VAL A 31 -2.52 9.05 10.78
N ILE A 32 -2.77 8.33 11.88
CA ILE A 32 -3.23 8.96 13.12
C ILE A 32 -2.17 9.93 13.68
N SER A 33 -0.90 9.52 13.69
CA SER A 33 0.17 10.36 14.21
C SER A 33 0.36 11.64 13.38
N SER A 34 0.27 11.52 12.06
CA SER A 34 0.37 12.66 11.14
C SER A 34 -0.83 13.61 11.23
N MET A 35 -2.04 13.09 11.42
CA MET A 35 -3.23 13.93 11.60
C MET A 35 -3.23 14.68 12.94
N ARG A 36 -2.82 14.02 14.03
CA ARG A 36 -2.80 14.61 15.39
C ARG A 36 -1.66 15.61 15.60
N TRP A 37 -0.44 15.28 15.16
CA TRP A 37 0.77 16.06 15.48
C TRP A 37 1.53 16.55 14.23
N GLY A 38 0.94 16.41 13.05
CA GLY A 38 1.48 16.90 11.77
C GLY A 38 2.39 15.90 11.04
N ALA A 39 2.71 16.21 9.79
CA ALA A 39 3.52 15.34 8.91
C ALA A 39 4.91 15.01 9.48
N ALA A 40 5.50 15.91 10.28
CA ALA A 40 6.77 15.65 10.96
C ALA A 40 6.66 14.51 12.00
N ALA A 41 5.54 14.41 12.72
CA ALA A 41 5.30 13.32 13.64
C ALA A 41 5.04 11.99 12.91
N GLY A 42 4.31 12.05 11.78
CA GLY A 42 4.13 10.91 10.86
C GLY A 42 5.45 10.29 10.41
N ARG A 43 6.39 11.13 9.94
CA ARG A 43 7.74 10.69 9.55
C ARG A 43 8.45 9.97 10.69
N LYS A 44 8.45 10.57 11.89
CA LYS A 44 9.10 9.97 13.07
C LYS A 44 8.49 8.62 13.43
N THR A 45 7.16 8.47 13.36
CA THR A 45 6.51 7.18 13.62
C THR A 45 6.86 6.13 12.56
N MET A 46 6.90 6.50 11.29
CA MET A 46 7.29 5.59 10.20
C MET A 46 8.74 5.09 10.37
N VAL A 47 9.68 6.00 10.62
CA VAL A 47 11.10 5.66 10.82
C VAL A 47 11.28 4.82 12.10
N ALA A 48 10.59 5.17 13.19
CA ALA A 48 10.66 4.39 14.42
C ALA A 48 10.13 2.97 14.22
N THR A 49 9.01 2.78 13.53
CA THR A 49 8.48 1.44 13.21
C THR A 49 9.42 0.66 12.28
N ALA A 50 10.01 1.33 11.29
CA ALA A 50 10.99 0.69 10.40
C ALA A 50 12.24 0.22 11.15
N MET A 51 12.80 1.05 12.05
CA MET A 51 13.95 0.66 12.89
C MET A 51 13.59 -0.51 13.81
N LEU A 52 12.38 -0.52 14.36
CA LEU A 52 11.93 -1.60 15.23
C LEU A 52 11.77 -2.91 14.44
N LEU A 53 11.21 -2.85 13.23
CA LEU A 53 11.12 -3.99 12.31
C LEU A 53 12.49 -4.45 11.79
N LEU A 54 13.44 -3.53 11.61
CA LEU A 54 14.81 -3.84 11.23
C LEU A 54 15.45 -4.75 12.28
N ILE A 55 15.30 -4.39 13.55
CA ILE A 55 15.87 -5.11 14.69
C ILE A 55 15.16 -6.45 14.89
N LEU A 56 13.82 -6.50 14.81
CA LEU A 56 13.08 -7.74 15.09
C LEU A 56 13.02 -8.74 13.92
N SER A 57 12.89 -8.24 12.70
CA SER A 57 12.44 -9.04 11.55
C SER A 57 13.40 -9.01 10.35
N GLY A 58 14.48 -8.25 10.47
CA GLY A 58 15.54 -8.14 9.47
C GLY A 58 15.33 -7.01 8.46
N PRO A 59 16.38 -6.69 7.68
CA PRO A 59 16.42 -5.53 6.78
C PRO A 59 15.42 -5.63 5.63
N LEU A 60 15.17 -6.83 5.11
CA LEU A 60 14.25 -7.03 3.99
C LEU A 60 12.81 -6.70 4.39
N LYS A 61 12.36 -7.16 5.56
CA LYS A 61 10.99 -6.92 6.04
C LYS A 61 10.76 -5.47 6.43
N ALA A 62 11.76 -4.82 7.02
CA ALA A 62 11.72 -3.38 7.29
C ALA A 62 11.56 -2.58 5.99
N ALA A 63 12.33 -2.94 4.94
CA ALA A 63 12.21 -2.31 3.63
C ALA A 63 10.83 -2.55 3.00
N SER A 64 10.31 -3.78 3.03
CA SER A 64 8.96 -4.11 2.55
C SER A 64 7.89 -3.28 3.24
N TYR A 65 7.94 -3.17 4.57
CA TYR A 65 6.99 -2.35 5.32
C TYR A 65 7.05 -0.88 4.89
N LEU A 66 8.26 -0.32 4.76
CA LEU A 66 8.48 1.08 4.43
C LEU A 66 7.95 1.41 3.02
N LEU A 67 8.26 0.55 2.05
CA LEU A 67 7.87 0.67 0.64
C LEU A 67 6.37 0.44 0.43
N MET A 68 5.80 -0.62 1.00
CA MET A 68 4.40 -1.01 0.77
C MET A 68 3.41 -0.22 1.63
N HIS A 69 3.75 0.11 2.87
CA HIS A 69 2.79 0.64 3.85
C HIS A 69 3.20 2.00 4.43
N GLY A 70 4.50 2.21 4.69
CA GLY A 70 5.02 3.43 5.33
C GLY A 70 4.78 4.69 4.48
N PHE A 71 5.23 4.68 3.22
CA PHE A 71 5.08 5.85 2.33
C PHE A 71 3.61 6.17 2.04
N VAL A 72 2.76 5.15 1.86
CA VAL A 72 1.33 5.34 1.60
C VAL A 72 0.64 5.99 2.79
N GLY A 73 0.90 5.50 4.01
CA GLY A 73 0.34 6.08 5.23
C GLY A 73 0.81 7.52 5.47
N LEU A 74 2.07 7.83 5.14
CA LEU A 74 2.60 9.17 5.26
C LEU A 74 2.00 10.13 4.23
N ALA A 75 1.94 9.72 2.96
CA ALA A 75 1.37 10.52 1.88
C ALA A 75 -0.09 10.86 2.18
N MET A 76 -0.86 9.86 2.62
CA MET A 76 -2.27 10.02 2.96
C MET A 76 -2.48 10.98 4.14
N GLY A 77 -1.70 10.82 5.21
CA GLY A 77 -1.73 11.73 6.35
C GLY A 77 -1.30 13.17 6.02
N ALA A 78 -0.35 13.35 5.10
CA ALA A 78 0.08 14.66 4.64
C ALA A 78 -0.99 15.33 3.75
N PHE A 79 -1.55 14.61 2.77
CA PHE A 79 -2.59 15.14 1.89
C PHE A 79 -3.85 15.54 2.66
N TRP A 80 -4.23 14.76 3.66
CA TRP A 80 -5.38 15.08 4.51
C TRP A 80 -5.14 16.28 5.42
N LYS A 81 -3.91 16.49 5.91
CA LYS A 81 -3.58 17.68 6.68
C LYS A 81 -3.57 18.96 5.83
N TRP A 82 -3.28 18.83 4.54
CA TRP A 82 -3.25 19.94 3.58
C TRP A 82 -4.60 20.24 2.90
N ASN A 83 -5.71 19.62 3.34
CA ASN A 83 -7.05 19.80 2.75
C ASN A 83 -7.09 19.53 1.23
N PHE A 84 -6.29 18.58 0.72
CA PHE A 84 -6.40 18.21 -0.70
C PHE A 84 -7.76 17.60 -1.02
N ASN A 85 -8.26 17.84 -2.24
CA ASN A 85 -9.50 17.24 -2.71
C ASN A 85 -9.41 15.70 -2.59
N TRP A 86 -10.45 15.07 -2.05
CA TRP A 86 -10.46 13.66 -1.69
C TRP A 86 -10.09 12.74 -2.87
N GLY A 87 -10.61 13.03 -4.07
CA GLY A 87 -10.27 12.29 -5.28
C GLY A 87 -8.79 12.44 -5.69
N LEU A 88 -8.22 13.63 -5.53
CA LEU A 88 -6.80 13.88 -5.85
C LEU A 88 -5.86 13.17 -4.88
N SER A 89 -6.25 13.10 -3.59
CA SER A 89 -5.54 12.32 -2.57
C SER A 89 -5.52 10.83 -2.91
N ILE A 90 -6.64 10.27 -3.40
CA ILE A 90 -6.70 8.86 -3.81
C ILE A 90 -5.75 8.60 -4.98
N VAL A 91 -5.79 9.45 -6.02
CA VAL A 91 -4.90 9.29 -7.18
C VAL A 91 -3.44 9.41 -6.76
N GLY A 92 -3.09 10.42 -5.96
CA GLY A 92 -1.74 10.61 -5.43
C GLY A 92 -1.25 9.42 -4.60
N CYS A 93 -2.08 8.92 -3.67
CA CYS A 93 -1.76 7.75 -2.86
C CYS A 93 -1.66 6.46 -3.69
N THR A 94 -2.45 6.33 -4.77
CA THR A 94 -2.37 5.20 -5.70
C THR A 94 -1.04 5.17 -6.42
N VAL A 95 -0.58 6.33 -6.93
CA VAL A 95 0.74 6.46 -7.57
C VAL A 95 1.86 6.13 -6.58
N VAL A 96 1.79 6.65 -5.35
CA VAL A 96 2.76 6.34 -4.29
C VAL A 96 2.79 4.84 -4.00
N ARG A 97 1.63 4.17 -3.97
CA ARG A 97 1.56 2.72 -3.76
C ARG A 97 2.11 1.91 -4.93
N CYS A 98 1.82 2.32 -6.17
CA CYS A 98 2.41 1.71 -7.37
C CYS A 98 3.94 1.84 -7.36
N LEU A 99 4.47 3.02 -7.03
CA LEU A 99 5.91 3.24 -6.89
C LEU A 99 6.51 2.39 -5.76
N GLY A 100 5.82 2.27 -4.63
CA GLY A 100 6.21 1.39 -3.52
C GLY A 100 6.27 -0.08 -3.92
N ALA A 101 5.29 -0.56 -4.70
CA ALA A 101 5.26 -1.93 -5.21
C ALA A 101 6.39 -2.19 -6.22
N LEU A 102 6.61 -1.27 -7.17
CA LEU A 102 7.72 -1.37 -8.12
C LEU A 102 9.08 -1.33 -7.39
N GLY A 103 9.25 -0.41 -6.44
CA GLY A 103 10.47 -0.32 -5.62
C GLY A 103 10.73 -1.58 -4.81
N PHE A 104 9.68 -2.22 -4.27
CA PHE A 104 9.82 -3.50 -3.58
C PHE A 104 10.28 -4.64 -4.51
N VAL A 105 9.72 -4.73 -5.72
CA VAL A 105 10.14 -5.73 -6.72
C VAL A 105 11.58 -5.49 -7.17
N LEU A 106 11.98 -4.23 -7.39
CA LEU A 106 13.35 -3.88 -7.75
C LEU A 106 14.35 -4.19 -6.61
N LEU A 107 14.00 -3.86 -5.37
CA LEU A 107 14.84 -4.15 -4.21
C LEU A 107 15.00 -5.67 -4.00
N THR A 108 13.93 -6.42 -4.22
CA THR A 108 13.95 -7.89 -4.17
C THR A 108 14.77 -8.48 -5.32
N SER A 109 14.66 -7.92 -6.54
CA SER A 109 15.46 -8.31 -7.69
C SER A 109 16.95 -8.08 -7.45
N TRP A 110 17.32 -6.94 -6.89
CA TRP A 110 18.69 -6.66 -6.52
C TRP A 110 19.20 -7.61 -5.44
N LEU A 111 18.39 -7.87 -4.40
CA LEU A 111 18.78 -8.73 -3.29
C LEU A 111 18.96 -10.20 -3.69
N LEU A 112 18.06 -10.74 -4.52
CA LEU A 112 18.16 -12.11 -5.02
C LEU A 112 19.18 -12.24 -6.15
N ARG A 113 19.73 -11.11 -6.64
CA ARG A 113 20.65 -11.02 -7.77
C ARG A 113 20.07 -11.65 -9.04
N ASP A 114 18.75 -11.62 -9.15
CA ASP A 114 17.97 -12.30 -10.16
C ASP A 114 16.90 -11.37 -10.72
N ASN A 115 16.53 -11.56 -11.98
CA ASN A 115 15.54 -10.71 -12.65
C ASN A 115 14.11 -11.16 -12.30
N ILE A 116 13.70 -10.90 -11.06
CA ILE A 116 12.35 -11.24 -10.53
C ILE A 116 11.26 -10.67 -11.44
N LEU A 117 11.46 -9.48 -12.01
CA LEU A 117 10.54 -8.86 -12.97
C LEU A 117 10.38 -9.71 -14.24
N ALA A 118 11.48 -10.22 -14.79
CA ALA A 118 11.45 -11.14 -15.93
C ALA A 118 10.79 -12.46 -15.55
N LEU A 119 11.06 -12.96 -14.34
CA LEU A 119 10.46 -14.21 -13.85
C LEU A 119 8.95 -14.09 -13.65
N ILE A 120 8.46 -13.00 -13.04
CA ILE A 120 7.04 -12.72 -12.84
C ILE A 120 6.35 -12.57 -14.21
N THR A 121 6.96 -11.85 -15.15
CA THR A 121 6.37 -11.61 -16.48
C THR A 121 6.32 -12.88 -17.33
N MET A 122 7.33 -13.74 -17.25
CA MET A 122 7.31 -15.06 -17.91
C MET A 122 6.23 -15.98 -17.31
N ASN A 123 6.10 -16.02 -15.99
CA ASN A 123 5.03 -16.78 -15.33
C ASN A 123 3.64 -16.23 -15.67
N ALA A 124 3.49 -14.90 -15.76
CA ALA A 124 2.26 -14.26 -16.18
C ALA A 124 1.93 -14.54 -17.65
N HIS A 125 2.95 -14.57 -18.53
CA HIS A 125 2.77 -14.98 -19.93
C HIS A 125 2.24 -16.40 -20.02
N ALA A 126 2.86 -17.33 -19.28
CA ALA A 126 2.47 -18.72 -19.26
C ALA A 126 1.03 -18.88 -18.75
N SER A 127 0.69 -18.29 -17.60
CA SER A 127 -0.66 -18.39 -17.04
C SER A 127 -1.73 -17.78 -17.93
N LEU A 128 -1.47 -16.62 -18.52
CA LEU A 128 -2.41 -15.95 -19.43
C LEU A 128 -2.62 -16.79 -20.71
N SER A 129 -1.55 -17.38 -21.24
CA SER A 129 -1.62 -18.27 -22.41
C SER A 129 -2.43 -19.54 -22.10
N TYR A 130 -2.25 -20.14 -20.92
CA TYR A 130 -3.06 -21.28 -20.48
C TYR A 130 -4.54 -20.91 -20.31
N MET A 131 -4.84 -19.73 -19.73
CA MET A 131 -6.22 -19.26 -19.59
C MET A 131 -6.89 -18.99 -20.95
N LEU A 132 -6.17 -18.37 -21.88
CA LEU A 132 -6.65 -18.11 -23.24
C LEU A 132 -6.90 -19.41 -24.01
N ALA A 133 -5.98 -20.37 -23.91
CA ALA A 133 -6.14 -21.71 -24.48
C ALA A 133 -7.36 -22.44 -23.87
N ALA A 134 -7.60 -22.33 -22.56
CA ALA A 134 -8.76 -22.91 -21.89
C ALA A 134 -10.10 -22.28 -22.35
N VAL A 135 -10.08 -21.01 -22.76
CA VAL A 135 -11.24 -20.30 -23.31
C VAL A 135 -11.40 -20.55 -24.83
N GLY A 136 -10.49 -21.29 -25.46
CA GLY A 136 -10.52 -21.61 -26.90
C GLY A 136 -9.94 -20.51 -27.79
N ILE A 137 -9.29 -19.50 -27.21
CA ILE A 137 -8.66 -18.39 -27.94
C ILE A 137 -7.18 -18.73 -28.15
N ASN A 138 -6.83 -19.16 -29.36
CA ASN A 138 -5.44 -19.47 -29.76
C ASN A 138 -4.64 -18.20 -30.11
N LEU A 139 -4.70 -17.18 -29.25
CA LEU A 139 -3.91 -15.97 -29.40
C LEU A 139 -2.68 -16.08 -28.51
N VAL A 140 -1.48 -16.14 -29.10
CA VAL A 140 -0.23 -16.10 -28.34
C VAL A 140 0.00 -14.65 -27.87
N PRO A 141 -0.01 -14.36 -26.55
CA PRO A 141 0.14 -12.99 -26.06
C PRO A 141 1.53 -12.45 -26.42
N THR A 142 1.60 -11.29 -27.04
CA THR A 142 2.89 -10.62 -27.26
C THR A 142 3.40 -10.01 -25.94
N MET A 143 4.72 -9.94 -25.77
CA MET A 143 5.34 -9.35 -24.57
C MET A 143 4.79 -7.96 -24.17
N PRO A 144 4.61 -6.97 -25.09
CA PRO A 144 4.05 -5.67 -24.73
C PRO A 144 2.61 -5.75 -24.19
N MET A 145 1.78 -6.67 -24.72
CA MET A 145 0.41 -6.85 -24.25
C MET A 145 0.38 -7.30 -22.78
N ILE A 146 1.32 -8.16 -22.38
CA ILE A 146 1.42 -8.68 -21.01
C ILE A 146 1.85 -7.59 -20.04
N TYR A 147 2.80 -6.73 -20.43
CA TYR A 147 3.19 -5.58 -19.61
C TYR A 147 2.01 -4.65 -19.37
N VAL A 148 1.19 -4.38 -20.39
CA VAL A 148 -0.01 -3.54 -20.25
C VAL A 148 -1.04 -4.19 -19.33
N VAL A 149 -1.33 -5.48 -19.51
CA VAL A 149 -2.27 -6.22 -18.64
C VAL A 149 -1.77 -6.21 -17.20
N PHE A 150 -0.51 -6.53 -16.96
CA PHE A 150 0.08 -6.54 -15.61
C PHE A 150 0.08 -5.15 -14.97
N ALA A 151 0.44 -4.11 -15.72
CA ALA A 151 0.40 -2.73 -15.24
C ALA A 151 -1.04 -2.30 -14.89
N SER A 152 -2.02 -2.66 -15.74
CA SER A 152 -3.43 -2.34 -15.48
C SER A 152 -3.96 -3.05 -14.23
N LEU A 153 -3.65 -4.33 -14.05
CA LEU A 153 -4.01 -5.10 -12.86
C LEU A 153 -3.36 -4.52 -11.60
N LEU A 154 -2.09 -4.12 -11.68
CA LEU A 154 -1.38 -3.46 -10.58
C LEU A 154 -2.07 -2.14 -10.20
N VAL A 155 -2.43 -1.30 -11.16
CA VAL A 155 -3.11 -0.03 -10.93
C VAL A 155 -4.48 -0.25 -10.32
N VAL A 156 -5.28 -1.19 -10.84
CA VAL A 156 -6.61 -1.52 -10.29
C VAL A 156 -6.50 -2.06 -8.86
N ASN A 157 -5.52 -2.93 -8.58
CA ASN A 157 -5.28 -3.45 -7.24
C ASN A 157 -4.85 -2.35 -6.26
N CYS A 158 -3.90 -1.50 -6.66
CA CYS A 158 -3.45 -0.39 -5.83
C CYS A 158 -4.57 0.63 -5.59
N GLY A 159 -5.33 0.98 -6.63
CA GLY A 159 -6.42 1.95 -6.55
C GLY A 159 -7.56 1.47 -5.67
N SER A 160 -8.02 0.22 -5.84
CA SER A 160 -9.06 -0.38 -5.00
C SER A 160 -8.64 -0.45 -3.53
N PHE A 161 -7.39 -0.85 -3.25
CA PHE A 161 -6.86 -0.89 -1.89
C PHE A 161 -6.78 0.50 -1.25
N VAL A 162 -6.25 1.50 -1.98
CA VAL A 162 -6.14 2.89 -1.49
C VAL A 162 -7.52 3.51 -1.26
N PHE A 163 -8.49 3.20 -2.13
CA PHE A 163 -9.88 3.63 -1.97
C PHE A 163 -10.50 3.05 -0.70
N LEU A 164 -10.36 1.74 -0.45
CA LEU A 164 -10.83 1.10 0.78
C LEU A 164 -10.18 1.71 2.03
N LEU A 165 -8.87 2.00 1.97
CA LEU A 165 -8.17 2.68 3.04
C LEU A 165 -8.73 4.09 3.31
N HIS A 166 -9.00 4.86 2.26
CA HIS A 166 -9.58 6.21 2.38
C HIS A 166 -10.94 6.19 3.07
N VAL A 167 -11.81 5.24 2.70
CA VAL A 167 -13.13 5.09 3.33
C VAL A 167 -13.00 4.64 4.79
N LEU A 168 -12.22 3.58 5.04
CA LEU A 168 -12.06 3.02 6.39
C LEU A 168 -11.46 4.04 7.37
N TYR A 169 -10.43 4.76 6.95
CA TYR A 169 -9.76 5.73 7.81
C TYR A 169 -10.58 7.00 8.04
N ALA A 170 -11.38 7.42 7.05
CA ALA A 170 -12.32 8.52 7.26
C ALA A 170 -13.33 8.19 8.37
N ILE A 171 -13.90 6.98 8.36
CA ILE A 171 -14.81 6.49 9.40
C ILE A 171 -14.09 6.44 10.76
N PHE A 172 -12.89 5.86 10.79
CA PHE A 172 -12.13 5.67 12.04
C PHE A 172 -11.71 7.00 12.68
N LEU A 173 -11.22 7.96 11.90
CA LEU A 173 -10.82 9.28 12.38
C LEU A 173 -12.01 10.11 12.87
N ARG A 174 -13.18 10.00 12.20
CA ARG A 174 -14.40 10.67 12.64
C ARG A 174 -14.91 10.13 13.97
N ARG A 175 -14.86 8.79 14.18
CA ARG A 175 -15.16 8.16 15.48
C ARG A 175 -14.18 8.54 16.59
N LEU A 176 -12.91 8.78 16.25
CA LEU A 176 -11.87 9.25 17.18
C LEU A 176 -11.96 10.75 17.50
N GLY A 177 -12.92 11.49 16.93
CA GLY A 177 -13.13 12.91 17.19
C GLY A 177 -12.09 13.85 16.56
N ILE A 178 -11.24 13.35 15.65
CA ILE A 178 -10.25 14.17 14.94
C ILE A 178 -10.95 14.85 13.77
N ARG A 179 -11.64 15.96 14.05
CA ARG A 179 -12.49 16.70 13.08
C ARG A 179 -11.73 17.62 12.13
N GLY A 180 -10.41 17.75 12.28
CA GLY A 180 -9.63 18.67 11.47
C GLY A 180 -9.37 18.11 10.08
N SER A 181 -9.95 18.73 9.05
CA SER A 181 -9.39 18.76 7.67
C SER A 181 -9.81 17.67 6.68
N ILE A 182 -10.81 16.82 6.96
CA ILE A 182 -11.25 15.83 5.97
C ILE A 182 -12.48 16.37 5.23
N THR A 183 -12.27 16.89 4.02
CA THR A 183 -13.33 17.13 3.04
C THR A 183 -13.79 15.79 2.47
N VAL A 184 -14.51 15.01 3.29
CA VAL A 184 -15.14 13.77 2.85
C VAL A 184 -16.24 14.10 1.84
N PRO A 185 -16.42 13.29 0.78
CA PRO A 185 -17.50 13.53 -0.15
C PRO A 185 -18.84 13.15 0.50
N GLY A 186 -19.91 13.88 0.18
CA GLY A 186 -21.20 13.87 0.90
C GLY A 186 -22.00 12.56 0.92
N TRP A 187 -21.51 11.50 0.28
CA TRP A 187 -22.06 10.13 0.36
C TRP A 187 -21.46 9.36 1.55
N VAL A 188 -20.18 9.59 1.85
CA VAL A 188 -19.53 9.08 3.07
C VAL A 188 -20.07 9.81 4.30
N GLU A 189 -20.39 11.09 4.16
CA GLU A 189 -21.01 11.86 5.24
C GLU A 189 -22.43 11.39 5.59
N ARG A 190 -23.19 10.89 4.61
CA ARG A 190 -24.55 10.36 4.80
C ARG A 190 -24.60 8.93 5.35
N ALA A 191 -23.52 8.16 5.18
CA ALA A 191 -23.41 6.78 5.65
C ALA A 191 -22.89 6.66 7.09
N ILE A 192 -22.59 7.79 7.74
CA ILE A 192 -22.03 7.90 9.10
C ILE A 192 -22.99 8.72 9.96
#